data_AF-A0A3D5NWU3-F1
#
_entry.id   AF-A0A3D5NWU3-F1
#
_cell.length_a   1.000
_cell.length_b   1.000
_cell.length_c   1.000
_cell.angle_alpha   90.00
_cell.angle_beta   90.00
_cell.angle_gamma   90.00
#
_symmetry.space_group_name_H-M   'P 1'
#
loop_
_entity.id
_entity.type
_entity.pdbx_description
1 polymer ?
#
loop_
_entity_poly.entity_id
_entity_poly.type
_entity_poly.pdbx_seq_one_letter_code
_entity_poly.pdbx_strand_id
1 'polypeptide(L)'
;RSHSREPRSVDARVALLTEKLQLTPEQAVVVKKIYETSQSEIQAMRDKMERGDRENMRVQFTKIRTDEDNSIQKLLTIEQMEAWKTYLKERQERQSEQPLMPSEDGPRRGGPPGGMNPGGRY
;
A
#
# COMPACT_ATOMS: atom_id res chain seq x y z
N ARG A 1 -15.90 18.48 -12.33
CA ARG A 1 -15.48 17.09 -12.65
C ARG A 1 -15.11 16.41 -11.34
N SER A 2 -15.98 15.57 -10.82
CA SER A 2 -15.71 14.74 -9.65
C SER A 2 -14.58 13.78 -10.00
N HIS A 3 -13.38 14.00 -9.47
CA HIS A 3 -12.33 12.99 -9.48
C HIS A 3 -12.69 11.98 -8.40
N SER A 4 -13.63 11.09 -8.72
CA SER A 4 -13.88 9.88 -7.94
C SER A 4 -12.52 9.23 -7.72
N ARG A 5 -12.14 9.09 -6.46
CA ARG A 5 -10.93 8.38 -6.05
C ARG A 5 -11.19 6.91 -6.38
N GLU A 6 -11.03 6.53 -7.64
CA GLU A 6 -11.16 5.15 -8.07
C GLU A 6 -10.24 4.30 -7.18
N PRO A 7 -10.70 3.12 -6.71
CA PRO A 7 -9.80 2.19 -6.06
C PRO A 7 -8.60 2.01 -6.99
N ARG A 8 -7.37 2.28 -6.51
CA ARG A 8 -6.13 2.35 -7.31
C ARG A 8 -6.12 1.27 -8.39
N SER A 9 -6.61 1.60 -9.58
CA SER A 9 -6.74 0.65 -10.68
C SER A 9 -5.35 0.27 -11.15
N VAL A 10 -5.21 -0.89 -11.79
CA VAL A 10 -3.92 -1.24 -12.40
C VAL A 10 -3.45 -0.11 -13.31
N ASP A 11 -4.36 0.47 -14.09
CA ASP A 11 -4.08 1.60 -14.98
C ASP A 11 -3.57 2.84 -14.23
N ALA A 12 -4.14 3.19 -13.08
CA ALA A 12 -3.65 4.29 -12.26
C ALA A 12 -2.23 4.03 -11.69
N ARG A 13 -1.92 2.77 -11.34
CA ARG A 13 -0.58 2.38 -10.87
C ARG A 13 0.44 2.47 -12.02
N VAL A 14 0.07 2.00 -13.21
CA VAL A 14 0.92 2.08 -14.41
C VAL A 14 1.17 3.54 -14.77
N ALA A 15 0.12 4.39 -14.82
CA ALA A 15 0.26 5.80 -15.13
C ALA A 15 1.22 6.52 -14.16
N LEU A 16 1.12 6.24 -12.86
CA LEU A 16 2.04 6.79 -11.86
C LEU A 16 3.49 6.35 -12.10
N LEU A 17 3.72 5.07 -12.39
CA LEU A 17 5.07 4.59 -12.69
C LEU A 17 5.62 5.14 -14.01
N THR A 18 4.76 5.27 -15.03
CA THR A 18 5.12 5.91 -16.30
C THR A 18 5.55 7.34 -16.08
N GLU A 19 4.86 8.11 -15.24
CA GLU A 19 5.26 9.48 -14.90
C GLU A 19 6.58 9.52 -14.12
N LYS A 20 6.74 8.66 -13.11
CA LYS A 20 7.90 8.66 -12.21
C LYS A 20 9.18 8.13 -12.84
N LEU A 21 9.07 7.11 -13.68
CA LEU A 21 10.20 6.40 -14.29
C LEU A 21 10.34 6.68 -15.77
N GLN A 22 9.46 7.50 -16.35
CA GLN A 22 9.41 7.79 -17.79
C GLN A 22 9.40 6.47 -18.60
N LEU A 23 8.50 5.55 -18.22
CA LEU A 23 8.39 4.24 -18.88
C LEU A 23 8.02 4.40 -20.35
N THR A 24 8.64 3.61 -21.22
CA THR A 24 8.20 3.52 -22.62
C THR A 24 6.84 2.85 -22.72
N PRO A 25 6.09 3.05 -23.84
CA PRO A 25 4.81 2.37 -24.05
C PRO A 25 4.92 0.84 -23.93
N GLU A 26 6.02 0.27 -24.41
CA GLU A 26 6.29 -1.17 -24.32
C GLU A 26 6.51 -1.61 -22.87
N GLN A 27 7.33 -0.87 -22.10
CA GLN A 27 7.54 -1.13 -20.68
C GLN A 27 6.23 -1.02 -19.89
N ALA A 28 5.40 -0.01 -20.18
CA ALA A 28 4.12 0.21 -19.52
C ALA A 28 3.14 -0.96 -19.74
N VAL A 29 3.11 -1.55 -20.94
CA VAL A 29 2.29 -2.75 -21.24
C VAL A 29 2.76 -3.95 -20.41
N VAL A 30 4.07 -4.15 -20.27
CA VAL A 30 4.58 -5.27 -19.46
C VAL A 30 4.33 -5.03 -17.97
N VAL A 31 4.53 -3.81 -17.48
CA VAL A 31 4.23 -3.42 -16.09
C VAL A 31 2.75 -3.60 -15.77
N LYS A 32 1.84 -3.26 -16.69
CA LYS A 32 0.41 -3.53 -16.56
C LYS A 32 0.12 -5.02 -16.32
N LYS A 33 0.70 -5.90 -17.14
CA LYS A 33 0.54 -7.36 -16.99
C LYS A 33 1.07 -7.89 -15.66
N ILE A 34 2.21 -7.36 -15.18
CA ILE A 34 2.75 -7.70 -13.87
C ILE A 34 1.73 -7.37 -12.78
N TYR A 35 1.16 -6.17 -12.81
CA TYR A 35 0.15 -5.75 -11.82
C TYR A 35 -1.16 -6.52 -11.90
N GLU A 36 -1.65 -6.84 -13.10
CA GLU A 36 -2.83 -7.69 -13.27
C GLU A 36 -2.60 -9.09 -12.68
N THR A 37 -1.42 -9.66 -12.92
CA THR A 37 -1.03 -10.97 -12.39
C THR A 37 -0.98 -10.93 -10.85
N SER A 38 -0.27 -9.96 -10.27
CA SER A 38 -0.20 -9.81 -8.81
C SER A 38 -1.57 -9.55 -8.17
N GLN A 39 -2.47 -8.82 -8.84
CA GLN A 39 -3.84 -8.65 -8.34
C GLN A 39 -4.62 -9.97 -8.34
N SER A 40 -4.50 -10.77 -9.40
CA SER A 40 -5.12 -12.10 -9.45
C SER A 40 -4.58 -13.02 -8.36
N GLU A 41 -3.27 -13.00 -8.11
CA GLU A 41 -2.64 -13.79 -7.04
C GLU A 41 -3.13 -13.35 -5.66
N ILE A 42 -3.24 -12.05 -5.43
CA ILE A 42 -3.79 -11.49 -4.19
C ILE A 42 -5.25 -11.91 -4.00
N GLN A 43 -6.06 -11.89 -5.05
CA GLN A 43 -7.46 -12.30 -4.96
C GLN A 43 -7.55 -13.80 -4.65
N ALA A 44 -6.82 -14.64 -5.38
CA ALA A 44 -6.77 -16.08 -5.13
C ALA A 44 -6.25 -16.42 -3.73
N MET A 45 -5.27 -15.67 -3.21
CA MET A 45 -4.79 -15.80 -1.84
C MET A 45 -5.92 -15.49 -0.84
N ARG A 46 -6.62 -14.36 -1.03
CA ARG A 46 -7.73 -13.95 -0.16
C ARG A 46 -8.88 -14.96 -0.15
N ASP A 47 -9.20 -15.53 -1.30
CA ASP A 47 -10.28 -16.50 -1.45
C ASP A 47 -9.95 -17.84 -0.75
N LYS A 48 -8.66 -18.18 -0.64
CA LYS A 48 -8.18 -19.41 0.01
C LYS A 48 -7.89 -19.27 1.50
N MET A 49 -7.92 -18.06 2.04
CA MET A 49 -7.51 -17.80 3.43
C MET A 49 -8.67 -17.88 4.41
N GLU A 50 -8.46 -18.60 5.51
CA GLU A 50 -9.39 -18.65 6.63
C GLU A 50 -9.29 -17.40 7.53
N ARG A 51 -10.38 -17.09 8.23
CA ARG A 51 -10.40 -15.97 9.19
C ARG A 51 -9.45 -16.27 10.35
N GLY A 52 -8.33 -15.56 10.39
CA GLY A 52 -7.37 -15.64 11.50
C GLY A 52 -5.91 -15.72 11.06
N ASP A 53 -5.65 -16.09 9.80
CA ASP A 53 -4.29 -16.33 9.30
C ASP A 53 -3.58 -15.05 8.82
N ARG A 54 -3.60 -14.01 9.67
CA ARG A 54 -3.07 -12.67 9.36
C ARG A 54 -1.56 -12.68 9.12
N GLU A 55 -0.83 -13.58 9.78
CA GLU A 55 0.62 -13.68 9.64
C GLU A 55 1.00 -14.27 8.28
N ASN A 56 0.39 -15.40 7.89
CA ASN A 56 0.59 -15.97 6.56
C ASN A 56 0.13 -14.99 5.48
N MET A 57 -1.00 -14.30 5.67
CA MET A 57 -1.43 -13.21 4.77
C MET A 57 -0.32 -12.19 4.57
N ARG A 58 0.34 -11.75 5.65
CA ARG A 58 1.43 -10.77 5.58
C ARG A 58 2.63 -11.32 4.81
N VAL A 59 3.02 -12.56 5.06
CA VAL A 59 4.14 -13.22 4.36
C VAL A 59 3.85 -13.33 2.87
N GLN A 60 2.67 -13.86 2.49
CA GLN A 60 2.27 -14.02 1.10
C GLN A 60 2.14 -12.67 0.38
N PHE A 61 1.55 -11.66 1.02
CA PHE A 61 1.50 -10.31 0.45
C PHE A 61 2.88 -9.70 0.24
N THR A 62 3.79 -9.92 1.18
CA THR A 62 5.17 -9.41 1.06
C THR A 62 5.87 -10.11 -0.09
N LYS A 63 5.71 -11.43 -0.23
CA LYS A 63 6.25 -12.20 -1.34
C LYS A 63 5.76 -11.69 -2.69
N ILE A 64 4.44 -11.56 -2.87
CA ILE A 64 3.86 -11.05 -4.13
C ILE A 64 4.40 -9.66 -4.47
N ARG A 65 4.53 -8.77 -3.46
CA ARG A 65 5.11 -7.44 -3.67
C ARG A 65 6.58 -7.49 -4.08
N THR A 66 7.38 -8.34 -3.44
CA THR A 66 8.79 -8.52 -3.79
C THR A 66 8.93 -9.07 -5.21
N ASP A 67 8.09 -10.03 -5.59
CA ASP A 67 8.10 -10.63 -6.93
C ASP A 67 7.65 -9.61 -8.00
N GLU A 68 6.65 -8.78 -7.70
CA GLU A 68 6.21 -7.62 -8.49
C GLU A 68 7.39 -6.65 -8.70
N ASP A 69 8.05 -6.22 -7.60
CA ASP A 69 9.15 -5.26 -7.63
C ASP A 69 10.38 -5.80 -8.38
N ASN A 70 10.70 -7.10 -8.24
CA ASN A 70 11.79 -7.74 -8.97
C ASN A 70 11.50 -7.85 -10.47
N SER A 71 10.25 -8.12 -10.84
CA SER A 71 9.84 -8.23 -12.23
C SER A 71 9.89 -6.87 -12.93
N ILE A 72 9.48 -5.80 -12.24
CA ILE A 72 9.59 -4.43 -12.75
C ILE A 72 11.06 -4.04 -12.93
N GLN A 73 11.93 -4.30 -11.94
CA GLN A 73 13.35 -3.95 -12.02
C GLN A 73 14.07 -4.54 -13.24
N LYS A 74 13.71 -5.76 -13.65
CA LYS A 74 14.30 -6.41 -14.83
C LYS A 74 13.96 -5.71 -16.15
N LEU A 75 12.91 -4.89 -16.17
CA LEU A 75 12.46 -4.14 -17.35
C LEU A 75 13.06 -2.74 -17.43
N LEU A 76 13.56 -2.21 -16.31
CA LEU A 76 14.07 -0.85 -16.21
C LEU A 76 15.49 -0.76 -16.76
N THR A 77 15.80 0.38 -17.38
CA THR A 77 17.19 0.73 -17.71
C THR A 77 17.95 1.14 -16.44
N ILE A 78 19.28 1.25 -16.54
CA ILE A 78 20.14 1.70 -15.43
C ILE A 78 19.68 3.07 -14.92
N GLU A 79 19.33 4.00 -15.81
CA GLU A 79 18.85 5.34 -15.45
C GLU A 79 17.49 5.28 -14.72
N GLN A 80 16.58 4.42 -15.18
CA GLN A 80 15.27 4.23 -14.56
C GLN A 80 15.36 3.52 -13.19
N MET A 81 16.40 2.70 -12.97
CA MET A 81 16.63 2.03 -11.68
C MET A 81 16.91 3.02 -10.54
N GLU A 82 17.54 4.17 -10.80
CA GLU A 82 17.78 5.19 -9.77
C GLU A 82 16.46 5.85 -9.34
N ALA A 83 15.61 6.21 -10.30
CA ALA A 83 14.27 6.72 -10.04
C ALA A 83 13.41 5.68 -9.29
N TRP A 84 13.56 4.40 -9.63
CA TRP A 84 12.89 3.30 -8.94
C TRP A 84 13.31 3.17 -7.48
N LYS A 85 14.61 3.23 -7.17
CA LYS A 85 15.12 3.20 -5.79
C LYS A 85 14.56 4.34 -4.95
N THR A 86 14.53 5.55 -5.52
CA THR A 86 13.94 6.73 -4.85
C THR A 86 12.45 6.52 -4.58
N TYR A 87 11.71 6.04 -5.58
CA TYR A 87 10.29 5.72 -5.43
C TYR A 87 10.01 4.67 -4.35
N LEU A 88 10.84 3.61 -4.29
CA LEU A 88 10.73 2.58 -3.25
C LEU A 88 11.01 3.15 -1.86
N LYS A 89 12.02 4.00 -1.72
CA LYS A 89 12.36 4.66 -0.45
C LYS A 89 11.22 5.53 0.05
N GLU A 90 10.64 6.38 -0.82
CA GLU A 90 9.46 7.19 -0.46
C GLU A 90 8.26 6.31 -0.07
N ARG A 91 8.07 5.18 -0.75
CA ARG A 91 7.00 4.24 -0.44
C ARG A 91 7.21 3.63 0.95
N GLN A 92 8.44 3.26 1.28
CA GLN A 92 8.81 2.73 2.59
C GLN A 92 8.59 3.79 3.69
N GLU A 93 9.01 5.03 3.47
CA GLU A 93 8.83 6.14 4.40
C GLU A 93 7.35 6.39 4.69
N ARG A 94 6.50 6.45 3.64
CA ARG A 94 5.04 6.55 3.79
C ARG A 94 4.40 5.36 4.52
N GLN A 95 5.06 4.20 4.50
CA GLN A 95 4.60 3.00 5.21
C GLN A 95 5.05 2.99 6.67
N SER A 96 6.22 3.56 6.98
CA SER A 96 6.69 3.77 8.36
C SER A 96 6.01 4.95 9.06
N GLU A 97 5.55 5.96 8.31
CA GLU A 97 4.83 7.11 8.84
C GLU A 97 3.36 6.83 9.18
N GLN A 98 2.81 5.67 8.82
CA GLN A 98 1.57 5.21 9.42
C GLN A 98 1.91 4.63 10.79
N PRO A 99 1.55 5.29 11.91
CA PRO A 99 1.61 4.61 13.19
C PRO A 99 0.68 3.42 13.04
N LEU A 100 1.19 2.21 13.32
CA LEU A 100 0.33 1.15 13.82
C LEU A 100 -0.50 1.82 14.90
N MET A 101 -1.80 2.08 14.65
CA MET A 101 -2.70 2.45 15.73
C MET A 101 -2.41 1.43 16.82
N PRO A 102 -1.94 1.84 18.01
CA PRO A 102 -1.81 0.89 19.09
C PRO A 102 -3.20 0.29 19.24
N SER A 103 -3.32 -1.02 19.04
CA SER A 103 -4.52 -1.74 19.41
C SER A 103 -4.78 -1.40 20.88
N GLU A 104 -5.74 -0.52 21.15
CA GLU A 104 -6.22 -0.23 22.50
C GLU A 104 -7.02 -1.44 23.00
N ASP A 105 -6.33 -2.55 23.19
CA ASP A 105 -6.70 -3.59 24.14
C ASP A 105 -5.62 -3.59 25.25
N GLY A 106 -5.78 -2.61 26.14
CA GLY A 106 -5.06 -2.40 27.40
C GLY A 106 -5.95 -1.57 28.36
N PRO A 107 -5.92 -1.79 29.68
CA PRO A 107 -7.10 -2.01 30.51
C PRO A 107 -7.98 -0.77 30.72
N ARG A 108 -9.31 -0.93 30.64
CA ARG A 108 -10.28 0.04 31.16
C ARG A 108 -10.13 0.17 32.67
N ARG A 109 -9.30 1.10 33.13
CA ARG A 109 -9.22 1.49 34.54
C ARG A 109 -9.11 3.01 34.67
N GLY A 110 -10.25 3.65 34.90
CA GLY A 110 -10.35 4.84 35.75
C GLY A 110 -10.18 6.21 35.10
N GLY A 111 -11.32 6.83 34.73
CA GLY A 111 -11.66 8.24 34.98
C GLY A 111 -10.93 9.35 34.20
N PRO A 112 -11.63 10.32 33.59
CA PRO A 112 -11.01 11.57 33.17
C PRO A 112 -10.79 12.50 34.38
N PRO A 113 -9.58 13.08 34.56
CA PRO A 113 -9.33 14.10 35.56
C PRO A 113 -9.92 15.45 35.11
N GLY A 114 -10.37 16.21 36.11
CA GLY A 114 -11.29 17.32 35.96
C GLY A 114 -10.82 18.52 35.12
N GLY A 115 -11.82 19.20 34.56
CA GLY A 115 -11.72 20.53 33.97
C GLY A 115 -13.01 21.31 34.22
N MET A 116 -13.09 21.92 35.42
CA MET A 116 -13.85 23.11 35.82
C MET A 116 -15.22 23.46 35.18
N ASN A 117 -16.22 23.49 36.07
CA ASN A 117 -17.49 24.24 35.99
C ASN A 117 -17.23 25.75 35.76
N PRO A 118 -18.10 26.49 35.03
CA PRO A 118 -19.17 27.20 35.74
C PRO A 118 -20.48 27.36 34.93
N GLY A 119 -21.61 27.01 35.54
CA GLY A 119 -22.83 27.81 35.42
C GLY A 119 -24.02 27.18 34.68
N GLY A 120 -25.03 26.82 35.47
CA GLY A 120 -26.40 27.30 35.21
C GLY A 120 -27.42 26.28 34.68
N ARG A 121 -28.39 25.97 35.56
CA ARG A 121 -29.85 25.85 35.32
C ARG A 121 -30.28 24.68 34.40
N TYR A 122 -31.21 23.79 34.73
CA TYR A 122 -32.21 23.60 35.81
C TYR A 122 -32.26 22.11 36.13
#